data_AF-A0A2V1GX19-F1
#
_entry.id   AF-A0A2V1GX19-F1
#
_cell.length_a   1.000
_cell.length_b   1.000
_cell.length_c   1.000
_cell.angle_alpha   90.00
_cell.angle_beta   90.00
_cell.angle_gamma   90.00
#
_symmetry.space_group_name_H-M   'P 1'
#
loop_
_entity.id
_entity.type
_entity.pdbx_description
1 polymer ?
#
loop_
_entity_poly.entity_id
_entity_poly.type
_entity_poly.pdbx_seq_one_letter_code
_entity_poly.pdbx_strand_id
1 'polypeptide(L)'
;MLKLIVFFVACWFIYNIMKGISTSRSQEIGKEARHIAISEFSVPVAYYNNAILNHIEHVKKAALFLKEQDDKFRNLSWPRLIAWTIYGAYRDDCEQYRYGNPISQNKFEDLNITSQIISSELQRAHLATTL
;
A
#
# COMPACT_ATOMS: atom_id res chain seq x y z
N MET A 1 47.10 -3.94 14.60
CA MET A 1 46.08 -4.94 14.22
C MET A 1 44.89 -4.96 15.18
N LEU A 2 45.08 -5.08 16.49
CA LEU A 2 43.96 -5.11 17.47
C LEU A 2 43.00 -3.91 17.40
N LYS A 3 43.52 -2.68 17.26
CA LYS A 3 42.70 -1.45 17.13
C LYS A 3 41.82 -1.44 15.87
N LEU A 4 42.29 -2.04 14.77
CA LEU A 4 41.52 -2.18 13.54
C LEU A 4 40.39 -3.19 13.71
N ILE A 5 40.66 -4.33 14.38
CA ILE A 5 39.64 -5.34 14.68
C ILE A 5 38.54 -4.75 15.57
N VAL A 6 38.91 -4.02 16.62
CA VAL A 6 37.94 -3.34 17.51
C VAL A 6 37.12 -2.29 16.74
N PHE A 7 37.75 -1.56 15.81
CA PHE A 7 37.04 -0.61 14.96
C PHE A 7 36.01 -1.29 14.04
N PHE A 8 36.38 -2.39 13.37
CA PHE A 8 35.44 -3.14 12.54
C PHE A 8 34.26 -3.73 13.33
N VAL A 9 34.52 -4.24 14.53
CA VAL A 9 33.45 -4.76 15.42
C VAL A 9 32.52 -3.64 15.87
N ALA A 10 33.05 -2.45 16.20
CA ALA A 10 32.23 -1.30 16.55
C ALA A 10 31.35 -0.82 15.38
N CYS A 11 31.92 -0.72 14.17
CA CYS A 11 31.16 -0.37 12.96
C CYS A 11 30.06 -1.40 12.65
N TRP A 12 30.36 -2.69 12.78
CA TRP A 12 29.37 -3.75 12.60
C TRP A 12 28.20 -3.62 13.59
N PHE A 13 28.50 -3.33 14.86
CA PHE A 13 27.47 -3.19 15.89
C PHE A 13 26.55 -1.99 15.61
N ILE A 14 27.13 -0.83 15.26
CA ILE A 14 26.38 0.38 14.89
C ILE A 14 25.49 0.11 13.67
N TYR A 15 26.01 -0.57 12.65
CA TYR A 15 25.24 -0.94 11.45
C TYR A 15 24.01 -1.80 11.80
N ASN A 16 24.15 -2.78 12.69
CA ASN A 16 23.03 -3.63 13.11
C ASN A 16 21.96 -2.83 13.88
N ILE A 17 22.36 -1.89 14.74
CA ILE A 17 21.42 -1.01 15.44
C ILE A 17 20.64 -0.15 14.45
N MET A 18 21.34 0.49 13.50
CA MET A 18 20.68 1.32 12.47
C MET A 18 19.71 0.50 11.61
N LYS A 19 20.09 -0.72 11.24
CA LYS A 19 19.23 -1.65 10.50
C LYS A 19 17.99 -2.07 11.30
N GLY A 20 18.11 -2.25 12.62
CA GLY A 20 16.97 -2.54 13.49
C GLY A 20 15.98 -1.39 13.58
N ILE A 21 16.47 -0.15 13.70
CA ILE A 21 15.63 1.06 13.76
C ILE A 21 14.90 1.29 12.44
N SER A 22 15.56 1.11 11.30
CA SER A 22 14.91 1.27 10.00
C SER A 22 13.83 0.21 9.75
N THR A 23 14.08 -1.02 10.21
CA THR A 23 13.13 -2.14 10.08
C THR A 23 11.88 -1.90 10.93
N SER A 24 12.04 -1.50 12.20
CA SER A 24 10.91 -1.20 13.10
C SER A 24 10.03 -0.07 12.58
N ARG A 25 10.64 1.04 12.14
CA ARG A 25 9.91 2.17 11.53
C ARG A 25 9.16 1.75 10.26
N SER A 26 9.77 0.91 9.42
CA SER A 26 9.11 0.37 8.22
C SER A 26 7.90 -0.50 8.56
N GLN A 27 8.00 -1.31 9.62
CA GLN A 27 6.88 -2.12 10.10
C GLN A 27 5.73 -1.26 10.65
N GLU A 28 6.03 -0.18 11.37
CA GLU A 28 5.02 0.77 11.85
C GLU A 28 4.30 1.44 10.67
N ILE A 29 5.05 1.91 9.66
CA ILE A 29 4.49 2.48 8.44
C ILE A 29 3.55 1.49 7.75
N GLY A 30 3.97 0.23 7.62
CA GLY A 30 3.17 -0.82 6.99
C GLY A 30 1.88 -1.15 7.76
N LYS A 31 1.94 -1.15 9.10
CA LYS A 31 0.77 -1.37 9.96
C LYS A 31 -0.22 -0.22 9.85
N GLU A 32 0.27 1.02 9.89
CA GLU A 32 -0.58 2.21 9.75
C GLU A 32 -1.21 2.29 8.36
N ALA A 33 -0.44 2.02 7.30
CA ALA A 33 -0.95 1.97 5.92
C ALA A 33 -2.08 0.94 5.78
N ARG A 34 -1.89 -0.24 6.39
CA ARG A 34 -2.90 -1.30 6.42
C ARG A 34 -4.17 -0.85 7.15
N HIS A 35 -4.01 -0.23 8.31
CA HIS A 35 -5.14 0.29 9.08
C HIS A 35 -5.94 1.30 8.28
N ILE A 36 -5.28 2.29 7.65
CA ILE A 36 -5.93 3.31 6.82
C ILE A 36 -6.65 2.65 5.63
N ALA A 37 -5.96 1.79 4.87
CA ALA A 37 -6.53 1.18 3.67
C ALA A 37 -7.78 0.33 3.98
N ILE A 38 -7.73 -0.49 5.03
CA ILE A 38 -8.82 -1.40 5.38
C ILE A 38 -9.93 -0.66 6.13
N SER A 39 -9.59 0.16 7.12
CA SER A 39 -10.58 0.71 8.05
C SER A 39 -11.17 2.02 7.54
N GLU A 40 -10.37 2.89 6.93
CA GLU A 40 -10.84 4.18 6.42
C GLU A 40 -11.34 4.07 4.97
N PHE A 41 -10.61 3.34 4.11
CA PHE A 41 -10.95 3.20 2.70
C PHE A 41 -11.74 1.92 2.37
N SER A 42 -11.98 1.05 3.35
CA SER A 42 -12.72 -0.21 3.16
C SER A 42 -12.13 -1.14 2.08
N VAL A 43 -10.83 -1.05 1.82
CA VAL A 43 -10.16 -1.96 0.90
C VAL A 43 -10.21 -3.38 1.50
N PRO A 44 -10.64 -4.41 0.73
CA PRO A 44 -10.65 -5.78 1.21
C PRO A 44 -9.27 -6.24 1.67
N VAL A 45 -9.21 -6.94 2.81
CA VAL A 45 -7.94 -7.40 3.42
C VAL A 45 -7.13 -8.24 2.44
N ALA A 46 -7.80 -9.13 1.70
CA ALA A 46 -7.16 -9.98 0.69
C ALA A 46 -6.52 -9.14 -0.43
N TYR A 47 -7.19 -8.09 -0.88
CA TYR A 47 -6.67 -7.18 -1.90
C TYR A 47 -5.44 -6.42 -1.41
N TYR A 48 -5.51 -5.85 -0.21
CA TYR A 48 -4.37 -5.15 0.41
C TYR A 48 -3.16 -6.08 0.55
N ASN A 49 -3.38 -7.28 1.09
CA ASN A 49 -2.30 -8.25 1.29
C ASN A 49 -1.68 -8.68 -0.04
N ASN A 50 -2.49 -8.92 -1.08
CA ASN A 50 -1.99 -9.23 -2.42
C ASN A 50 -1.13 -8.10 -2.98
N ALA A 51 -1.59 -6.84 -2.87
CA ALA A 51 -0.86 -5.68 -3.35
C ALA A 51 0.50 -5.51 -2.64
N ILE A 52 0.56 -5.71 -1.33
CA ILE A 52 1.80 -5.59 -0.56
C ILE A 52 2.73 -6.79 -0.78
N LEU A 53 2.23 -8.02 -0.79
CA LEU A 53 3.10 -9.20 -0.90
C LEU A 53 3.69 -9.33 -2.30
N ASN A 54 2.91 -9.03 -3.34
CA ASN A 54 3.30 -9.29 -4.72
C ASN A 54 3.77 -8.04 -5.46
N HIS A 55 3.40 -6.83 -5.01
CA HIS A 55 3.58 -5.60 -5.78
C HIS A 55 4.07 -4.39 -4.97
N ILE A 56 4.66 -4.58 -3.79
CA ILE A 56 5.09 -3.47 -2.92
C ILE A 56 5.97 -2.43 -3.62
N GLU A 57 6.89 -2.84 -4.50
CA GLU A 57 7.77 -1.90 -5.19
C GLU A 57 7.01 -1.04 -6.21
N HIS A 58 5.99 -1.61 -6.87
CA HIS A 58 5.10 -0.84 -7.74
C HIS A 58 4.24 0.13 -6.92
N VAL A 59 3.73 -0.32 -5.77
CA VAL A 59 2.95 0.52 -4.84
C VAL A 59 3.78 1.72 -4.37
N LYS A 60 5.04 1.51 -3.96
CA LYS A 60 5.94 2.60 -3.55
C LYS A 60 6.20 3.60 -4.67
N LYS A 61 6.47 3.11 -5.89
CA LYS A 61 6.70 3.97 -7.06
C LYS A 61 5.47 4.79 -7.40
N ALA A 62 4.29 4.18 -7.41
CA ALA A 62 3.04 4.88 -7.66
C ALA A 62 2.69 5.88 -6.53
N ALA A 63 2.96 5.55 -5.28
CA ALA A 63 2.81 6.46 -4.14
C ALA A 63 3.73 7.68 -4.25
N LEU A 64 4.97 7.49 -4.69
CA LEU A 64 5.91 8.59 -4.94
C LEU A 64 5.42 9.46 -6.09
N PHE A 65 4.98 8.86 -7.19
CA PHE A 65 4.42 9.57 -8.34
C PHE A 65 3.21 10.43 -7.94
N LEU A 66 2.27 9.89 -7.16
CA LEU A 66 1.12 10.64 -6.64
C LEU A 66 1.56 11.87 -5.82
N LYS A 67 2.57 11.70 -4.97
CA LYS A 67 3.11 12.78 -4.14
C LYS A 67 3.73 13.91 -4.97
N GLU A 68 4.33 13.57 -6.10
CA GLU A 68 5.01 14.53 -6.99
C GLU A 68 4.03 15.27 -7.91
N GLN A 69 2.99 14.59 -8.40
CA GLN A 69 2.12 15.09 -9.46
C GLN A 69 0.93 15.93 -8.98
N ASP A 70 0.40 15.67 -7.78
CA ASP A 70 -0.81 16.35 -7.29
C ASP A 70 -0.55 16.95 -5.90
N ASP A 71 -0.75 18.27 -5.82
CA ASP A 71 -0.56 19.08 -4.61
C ASP A 71 -1.36 18.55 -3.42
N LYS A 72 -2.50 17.89 -3.64
CA LYS A 72 -3.33 17.26 -2.60
C LYS A 72 -2.58 16.15 -1.86
N PHE A 73 -1.65 15.46 -2.53
CA PHE A 73 -0.92 14.32 -1.97
C PHE A 73 0.47 14.70 -1.46
N ARG A 74 1.00 15.88 -1.84
CA ARG A 74 2.36 16.32 -1.49
C ARG A 74 2.65 16.29 0.01
N ASN A 75 1.68 16.66 0.84
CA ASN A 75 1.84 16.76 2.30
C ASN A 75 1.41 15.50 3.07
N LEU A 76 0.94 14.46 2.37
CA LEU A 76 0.50 13.24 3.04
C LEU A 76 1.69 12.43 3.57
N SER A 77 1.45 11.76 4.70
CA SER A 77 2.37 10.80 5.28
C SER A 77 2.52 9.59 4.36
N TRP A 78 3.68 8.92 4.42
CA TRP A 78 3.93 7.70 3.66
C TRP A 78 2.86 6.60 3.85
N PRO A 79 2.41 6.30 5.09
CA PRO A 79 1.32 5.34 5.31
C PRO A 79 0.05 5.69 4.53
N ARG A 80 -0.35 6.97 4.56
CA ARG A 80 -1.55 7.44 3.89
C ARG A 80 -1.39 7.46 2.37
N LEU A 81 -0.21 7.79 1.85
CA LEU A 81 0.10 7.67 0.42
C LEU A 81 -0.01 6.23 -0.08
N ILE A 82 0.59 5.27 0.64
CA ILE A 82 0.52 3.84 0.31
C ILE A 82 -0.94 3.36 0.32
N ALA A 83 -1.69 3.72 1.36
CA ALA A 83 -3.10 3.37 1.47
C ALA A 83 -3.92 3.94 0.30
N TRP A 84 -3.68 5.20 -0.07
CA TRP A 84 -4.32 5.85 -1.22
C TRP A 84 -3.99 5.18 -2.54
N THR A 85 -2.73 4.81 -2.76
CA THR A 85 -2.31 4.10 -3.97
C THR A 85 -3.02 2.75 -4.11
N ILE A 86 -3.06 1.97 -3.03
CA ILE A 86 -3.74 0.67 -3.04
C ILE A 86 -5.24 0.84 -3.24
N TYR A 87 -5.84 1.83 -2.57
CA TYR A 87 -7.25 2.15 -2.74
C TYR A 87 -7.59 2.59 -4.17
N GLY A 88 -6.77 3.47 -4.77
CA GLY A 88 -6.94 3.90 -6.16
C GLY A 88 -6.89 2.73 -7.13
N ALA A 89 -5.91 1.83 -6.97
CA ALA A 89 -5.81 0.63 -7.79
C ALA A 89 -6.98 -0.34 -7.56
N TYR A 90 -7.45 -0.50 -6.31
CA TYR A 90 -8.63 -1.31 -6.00
C TYR A 90 -9.89 -0.77 -6.70
N ARG A 91 -10.11 0.55 -6.62
CA ARG A 91 -11.24 1.22 -7.26
C ARG A 91 -11.19 1.07 -8.78
N ASP A 92 -10.02 1.24 -9.39
CA ASP A 92 -9.85 1.03 -10.82
C ASP A 92 -10.17 -0.41 -11.22
N ASP A 93 -9.70 -1.41 -10.47
CA ASP A 93 -10.06 -2.81 -10.73
C ASP A 93 -11.57 -3.09 -10.56
N CYS A 94 -12.24 -2.46 -9.60
CA CYS A 94 -13.71 -2.54 -9.47
C CYS A 94 -14.42 -1.98 -10.71
N GLU A 95 -13.93 -0.86 -11.24
CA GLU A 95 -14.44 -0.26 -12.48
C GLU A 95 -14.21 -1.18 -13.68
N GLN A 96 -13.00 -1.73 -13.82
CA GLN A 96 -12.67 -2.70 -14.86
C GLN A 96 -13.52 -3.97 -14.77
N TYR A 97 -13.80 -4.45 -13.56
CA TYR A 97 -14.72 -5.56 -13.33
C TYR A 97 -16.13 -5.25 -13.84
N ARG A 98 -16.63 -4.04 -13.58
CA ARG A 98 -17.95 -3.58 -14.10
C ARG A 98 -18.01 -3.61 -15.62
N TYR A 99 -16.90 -3.33 -16.30
CA TYR A 99 -16.79 -3.40 -17.76
C TYR A 99 -16.52 -4.81 -18.31
N GLY A 100 -16.44 -5.83 -17.45
CA GLY A 100 -16.22 -7.21 -17.87
C GLY A 100 -14.76 -7.53 -18.21
N ASN A 101 -13.79 -6.79 -17.63
CA ASN A 101 -12.38 -7.07 -17.85
C ASN A 101 -11.99 -8.42 -17.20
N PRO A 102 -11.52 -9.41 -17.98
CA PRO A 102 -11.22 -10.74 -17.46
C PRO A 102 -10.05 -10.74 -16.46
N ILE A 103 -9.12 -9.79 -16.55
CA ILE A 103 -7.99 -9.70 -15.63
C ILE A 103 -8.47 -9.35 -14.21
N SER A 104 -9.30 -8.32 -14.10
CA SER A 104 -9.84 -7.88 -12.80
C SER A 104 -10.86 -8.90 -12.26
N GLN A 105 -11.62 -9.58 -13.13
CA GLN A 105 -12.50 -10.69 -12.74
C GLN A 105 -11.72 -11.85 -12.11
N ASN A 106 -10.74 -12.39 -12.82
CA ASN A 106 -9.92 -13.49 -12.31
C ASN A 106 -9.20 -13.10 -11.00
N LYS A 107 -8.67 -11.87 -10.93
CA LYS A 107 -8.02 -11.36 -9.73
C LYS A 107 -8.98 -11.32 -8.53
N PHE A 108 -10.22 -10.87 -8.72
CA PHE A 108 -11.18 -10.85 -7.62
C PHE A 108 -11.66 -12.24 -7.22
N GLU A 109 -11.80 -13.16 -8.18
CA GLU A 109 -12.09 -14.57 -7.90
C GLU A 109 -10.98 -15.23 -7.08
N ASP A 110 -9.71 -15.08 -7.50
CA ASP A 110 -8.54 -15.61 -6.78
C ASP A 110 -8.46 -15.08 -5.34
N LEU A 111 -8.86 -13.82 -5.13
CA LEU A 111 -8.85 -13.16 -3.83
C LEU A 111 -10.13 -13.40 -3.02
N ASN A 112 -11.08 -14.18 -3.54
CA ASN A 112 -12.40 -14.43 -2.94
C ASN A 112 -13.17 -13.13 -2.61
N ILE A 113 -13.06 -12.12 -3.47
CA ILE A 113 -13.77 -10.84 -3.33
C ILE A 113 -15.09 -10.94 -4.11
N THR A 114 -16.18 -10.96 -3.36
CA THR A 114 -17.52 -11.16 -3.92
C THR A 114 -18.03 -9.95 -4.71
N SER A 115 -18.93 -10.17 -5.68
CA SER A 115 -19.55 -9.12 -6.49
C SER A 115 -20.34 -8.08 -5.66
N GLN A 116 -20.86 -8.48 -4.49
CA GLN A 116 -21.55 -7.58 -3.57
C GLN A 116 -20.59 -6.51 -3.01
N ILE A 117 -19.38 -6.90 -2.61
CA ILE A 117 -18.34 -5.99 -2.13
C ILE A 117 -17.96 -5.00 -3.23
N ILE A 118 -17.73 -5.50 -4.45
CA ILE A 118 -17.37 -4.68 -5.62
C ILE A 118 -18.48 -3.67 -5.93
N SER A 119 -19.73 -4.12 -5.91
CA SER A 119 -20.89 -3.26 -6.19
C SER A 119 -21.08 -2.18 -5.13
N SER A 120 -20.85 -2.50 -3.86
CA SER A 120 -20.90 -1.51 -2.77
C SER A 120 -19.84 -0.42 -2.94
N GLU A 121 -18.64 -0.77 -3.40
CA GLU A 121 -17.57 0.18 -3.69
C GLU A 121 -17.94 1.12 -4.83
N LEU A 122 -18.42 0.55 -5.95
CA LEU A 122 -18.83 1.32 -7.12
C LEU A 122 -19.96 2.31 -6.80
N GLN A 123 -20.92 1.91 -5.97
CA GLN A 123 -21.99 2.78 -5.51
C GLN A 123 -21.46 3.91 -4.61
N ARG A 124 -20.59 3.58 -3.65
CA ARG A 124 -19.94 4.57 -2.78
C ARG A 124 -19.16 5.62 -3.58
N ALA A 125 -18.41 5.16 -4.58
CA ALA A 125 -17.65 6.02 -5.47
C ALA A 125 -18.53 6.94 -6.32
N HIS A 126 -19.68 6.44 -6.81
CA HIS A 126 -20.65 7.24 -7.56
C HIS A 126 -21.24 8.37 -6.69
N LEU A 127 -21.65 8.06 -5.46
CA LEU A 127 -22.20 9.05 -4.53
C LEU A 127 -21.20 10.15 -4.16
N ALA A 128 -19.91 9.81 -4.05
CA ALA A 128 -18.84 10.77 -3.77
C ALA A 128 -18.55 11.74 -4.93
N THR A 129 -19.01 11.42 -6.16
CA THR A 129 -18.83 12.28 -7.35
C THR A 129 -20.04 13.15 -7.68
N THR A 130 -21.19 12.91 -7.07
CA THR A 130 -22.45 13.62 -7.32
C THR A 130 -22.78 14.72 -6.31
N LEU A 131 -21.89 14.95 -5.33
CA LEU A 131 -21.94 16.02 -4.34
C LEU A 131 -20.90 17.10 -4.68
#